data_AF-A0A7J4XZ92-F1
#
_entry.id   AF-A0A7J4XZ92-F1
#
_cell.length_a   1.000
_cell.length_b   1.000
_cell.length_c   1.000
_cell.angle_alpha   90.00
_cell.angle_beta   90.00
_cell.angle_gamma   90.00
#
_symmetry.space_group_name_H-M   'P 1'
#
loop_
_entity.id
_entity.type
_entity.pdbx_description
1 polymer ?
#
loop_
_entity_poly.entity_id
_entity_poly.type
_entity_poly.pdbx_seq_one_letter_code
_entity_poly.pdbx_strand_id
1 'polypeptide(L)'
;MDRIYRLLFLFISRKRITFTYSLALGVWIVIFLFLAWALSIRFESNDDVVMLMISSGAYSGTPDYHLVFINVIYGLLLKSLYFVLPGLEWYTVLFCLLHIISFSLIFWIYSKRITTAFGQLLLLLLLLVLQVRFIVGLQFTTTAAIVACAGLALYFERGKNFKFIGLFLFLVASLIRFEAAMLCFGVYAPVMLFPLSGRIRSKRQLLNTGLILSAILVLPVLARVVDAQVYKHNSEWRYYVDYNRVRGALNDNPNFAKLLNDNPICSVADINDLRNLGNFIADPVVLDLHAITHVKEVLDIKPFFDKSQNIKTWVCFYVDTIVCILLLILLLMFERKVTYRWGLLFSGLSFFMLLSWISLNATVKERVFLSAIVPLLLIIILLITSYQKKIWKIVVSSVLYLLTLHTIIIQTVDMYAVKKEQRRIADKQINLIQRFTDCDFTPLGAGFILEGLNPFGVTSIFKSLNVKMIGNGWMTQIPLNRGVMDSHLDFVEKPILIFMAKGSDPVLYNIQHCIKKNYQIETTLEVIAEDELSEIIVIKKKTI
;
A
#
# COMPACT_ATOMS: atom_id res chain seq x y z
N MET A 1 36.92 0.56 31.93
CA MET A 1 35.50 0.18 31.71
C MET A 1 34.51 1.03 32.50
N ASP A 2 34.76 1.34 33.78
CA ASP A 2 33.81 2.12 34.62
C ASP A 2 33.47 3.52 34.12
N ARG A 3 34.43 4.25 33.55
CA ARG A 3 34.19 5.61 33.02
C ARG A 3 33.21 5.61 31.83
N ILE A 4 33.37 4.65 30.91
CA ILE A 4 32.49 4.46 29.74
C ILE A 4 31.10 4.01 30.20
N TYR A 5 31.04 3.06 31.15
CA TYR A 5 29.78 2.61 31.74
C TYR A 5 29.02 3.76 32.42
N ARG A 6 29.73 4.62 33.15
CA ARG A 6 29.14 5.79 33.83
C ARG A 6 28.64 6.84 32.84
N LEU A 7 29.38 7.12 31.76
CA LEU A 7 28.95 8.01 30.68
C LEU A 7 27.71 7.49 29.95
N LEU A 8 27.69 6.20 29.58
CA LEU A 8 26.53 5.54 28.99
C LEU A 8 25.32 5.61 29.91
N PHE A 9 25.51 5.34 31.21
CA PHE A 9 24.44 5.45 32.18
C PHE A 9 23.87 6.87 32.27
N LEU A 10 24.73 7.90 32.31
CA LEU A 10 24.30 9.30 32.34
C LEU A 10 23.54 9.70 31.08
N PHE A 11 23.98 9.25 29.90
CA PHE A 11 23.29 9.52 28.64
C PHE A 11 21.91 8.85 28.58
N ILE A 12 21.82 7.57 28.96
CA ILE A 12 20.57 6.80 28.98
C ILE A 12 19.60 7.34 30.04
N SER A 13 20.11 7.77 31.20
CA SER A 13 19.28 8.26 32.32
C SER A 13 18.91 9.75 32.21
N ARG A 14 19.39 10.46 31.19
CA ARG A 14 19.08 11.87 30.99
C ARG A 14 17.56 12.07 30.87
N LYS A 15 17.04 13.01 31.66
CA LYS A 15 15.61 13.34 31.66
C LYS A 15 15.16 13.76 30.26
N ARG A 16 13.97 13.29 29.87
CA ARG A 16 13.28 13.68 28.63
C ARG A 16 13.10 15.19 28.51
N ILE A 17 12.87 15.62 27.28
CA ILE A 17 12.31 16.94 26.96
C ILE A 17 10.81 16.79 26.72
N THR A 18 9.99 17.66 27.29
CA THR A 18 8.54 17.65 27.04
C THR A 18 8.20 18.49 25.83
N PHE A 19 7.51 17.90 24.86
CA PHE A 19 7.03 18.59 23.66
C PHE A 19 5.54 18.91 23.81
N THR A 20 5.14 20.14 23.50
CA THR A 20 3.75 20.46 23.20
C THR A 20 3.40 19.89 21.83
N TYR A 21 2.11 19.66 21.57
CA TYR A 21 1.68 19.17 20.26
C TYR A 21 1.99 20.20 19.15
N SER A 22 1.80 21.50 19.43
CA SER A 22 2.12 22.57 18.47
C SER A 22 3.60 22.59 18.07
N LEU A 23 4.50 22.39 19.04
CA LEU A 23 5.94 22.29 18.75
C LEU A 23 6.27 21.03 17.95
N ALA A 24 5.69 19.88 18.31
CA ALA A 24 5.86 18.64 17.54
C ALA A 24 5.39 18.82 16.10
N LEU A 25 4.23 19.45 15.90
CA LEU A 25 3.68 19.77 14.58
C LEU A 25 4.61 20.67 13.76
N GLY A 26 5.07 21.78 14.35
CA GLY A 26 6.00 22.69 13.67
C GLY A 26 7.30 22.00 13.24
N VAL A 27 7.88 21.18 14.12
CA VAL A 27 9.10 20.40 13.82
C VAL A 27 8.86 19.42 12.68
N TRP A 28 7.74 18.68 12.70
CA TRP A 28 7.43 17.72 11.64
C TRP A 28 7.07 18.37 10.30
N ILE A 29 6.48 19.56 10.30
CA ILE A 29 6.33 20.36 9.08
C ILE A 29 7.70 20.67 8.48
N VAL A 30 8.63 21.17 9.28
CA VAL A 30 9.99 21.51 8.80
C VAL A 30 10.73 20.27 8.30
N ILE A 31 10.70 19.17 9.07
CA ILE A 31 11.31 17.89 8.66
C ILE A 31 10.70 17.39 7.35
N PHE A 32 9.37 17.38 7.24
CA PHE A 32 8.67 16.93 6.05
C PHE A 32 9.06 17.76 4.84
N LEU A 33 9.01 19.10 4.94
CA LEU A 33 9.36 20.00 3.85
C LEU A 33 10.83 19.85 3.44
N PHE A 34 11.74 19.73 4.40
CA PHE A 34 13.16 19.48 4.13
C PHE A 34 13.37 18.17 3.38
N LEU A 35 12.77 17.07 3.84
CA LEU A 35 12.91 15.76 3.20
C LEU A 35 12.21 15.72 1.83
N ALA A 36 11.05 16.35 1.68
CA ALA A 36 10.35 16.47 0.42
C ALA A 36 11.17 17.26 -0.61
N TRP A 37 11.86 18.32 -0.18
CA TRP A 37 12.80 19.06 -1.01
C TRP A 37 14.04 18.23 -1.35
N ALA A 38 14.68 17.61 -0.36
CA ALA A 38 15.95 16.91 -0.54
C ALA A 38 15.83 15.62 -1.37
N LEU A 39 14.73 14.88 -1.19
CA LEU A 39 14.54 13.57 -1.82
C LEU A 39 13.57 13.63 -3.00
N SER A 40 12.68 14.62 -3.08
CA SER A 40 11.47 14.63 -3.93
C SER A 40 10.48 13.51 -3.57
N ILE A 41 9.19 13.86 -3.49
CA ILE A 41 8.11 12.89 -3.27
C ILE A 41 7.89 12.09 -4.57
N ARG A 42 7.71 10.77 -4.45
CA ARG A 42 7.39 9.86 -5.58
C ARG A 42 6.38 8.81 -5.16
N PHE A 43 5.59 8.29 -6.10
CA PHE A 43 4.65 7.21 -5.83
C PHE A 43 5.35 5.85 -5.82
N GLU A 44 4.89 4.94 -4.95
CA GLU A 44 5.44 3.57 -4.91
C GLU A 44 4.98 2.73 -6.10
N SER A 45 3.72 2.86 -6.55
CA SER A 45 3.16 2.11 -7.68
C SER A 45 2.24 2.96 -8.55
N ASN A 46 1.91 2.43 -9.74
CA ASN A 46 0.98 3.04 -10.70
C ASN A 46 -0.44 3.24 -10.14
N ASP A 47 -0.82 2.45 -9.13
CA ASP A 47 -2.17 2.46 -8.56
C ASP A 47 -2.55 3.85 -8.03
N ASP A 48 -1.64 4.50 -7.30
CA ASP A 48 -1.87 5.85 -6.77
C ASP A 48 -2.03 6.89 -7.89
N VAL A 49 -1.25 6.76 -8.97
CA VAL A 49 -1.31 7.68 -10.11
C VAL A 49 -2.65 7.54 -10.84
N VAL A 50 -3.11 6.30 -11.07
CA VAL A 50 -4.39 6.04 -11.72
C VAL A 50 -5.56 6.50 -10.85
N MET A 51 -5.56 6.22 -9.54
CA MET A 51 -6.59 6.74 -8.63
C MET A 51 -6.58 8.27 -8.56
N LEU A 52 -5.40 8.90 -8.57
CA LEU A 52 -5.28 10.35 -8.68
C LEU A 52 -5.95 10.85 -9.96
N MET A 53 -5.62 10.27 -11.12
CA MET A 53 -6.20 10.67 -12.41
C MET A 53 -7.73 10.49 -12.46
N ILE A 54 -8.27 9.43 -11.85
CA ILE A 54 -9.73 9.23 -11.73
C ILE A 54 -10.33 10.34 -10.85
N SER A 55 -9.74 10.58 -9.68
CA SER A 55 -10.25 11.58 -8.72
C SER A 55 -10.18 13.03 -9.23
N SER A 56 -9.17 13.35 -10.04
CA SER A 56 -8.97 14.68 -10.62
C SER A 56 -9.74 14.89 -11.93
N GLY A 57 -10.26 13.81 -12.51
CA GLY A 57 -10.89 13.82 -13.83
C GLY A 57 -9.89 13.82 -14.99
N ALA A 58 -8.59 13.70 -14.75
CA ALA A 58 -7.61 13.54 -15.82
C ALA A 58 -7.81 12.23 -16.61
N TYR A 59 -8.40 11.20 -15.99
CA TYR A 59 -8.67 9.92 -16.64
C TYR A 59 -9.95 9.91 -17.49
N SER A 60 -11.02 10.51 -16.98
CA SER A 60 -12.39 10.39 -17.51
C SER A 60 -12.97 11.71 -18.01
N GLY A 61 -12.20 12.81 -17.96
CA GLY A 61 -12.65 14.16 -18.29
C GLY A 61 -13.34 14.90 -17.13
N THR A 62 -13.89 14.17 -16.15
CA THR A 62 -14.56 14.77 -14.98
C THR A 62 -14.18 14.05 -13.68
N PRO A 63 -13.99 14.76 -12.55
CA PRO A 63 -13.70 14.14 -11.25
C PRO A 63 -14.68 13.03 -10.85
N ASP A 64 -14.14 11.85 -10.54
CA ASP A 64 -14.91 10.66 -10.13
C ASP A 64 -14.48 10.14 -8.75
N TYR A 65 -15.42 9.64 -7.95
CA TYR A 65 -15.16 9.17 -6.58
C TYR A 65 -14.95 7.64 -6.47
N HIS A 66 -15.11 6.89 -7.56
CA HIS A 66 -14.96 5.43 -7.59
C HIS A 66 -13.48 5.04 -7.72
N LEU A 67 -12.73 5.15 -6.63
CA LEU A 67 -11.28 4.92 -6.61
C LEU A 67 -10.88 3.46 -6.37
N VAL A 68 -11.85 2.54 -6.32
CA VAL A 68 -11.67 1.07 -6.29
C VAL A 68 -11.05 0.53 -5.00
N PHE A 69 -9.86 0.99 -4.63
CA PHE A 69 -9.17 0.59 -3.40
C PHE A 69 -9.42 1.54 -2.22
N ILE A 70 -9.74 2.79 -2.52
CA ILE A 70 -10.10 3.83 -1.55
C ILE A 70 -11.63 3.95 -1.50
N ASN A 71 -12.16 4.05 -0.30
CA ASN A 71 -13.59 4.11 -0.03
C ASN A 71 -14.26 5.34 -0.67
N VAL A 72 -15.48 5.17 -1.19
CA VAL A 72 -16.26 6.24 -1.82
C VAL A 72 -16.43 7.50 -0.96
N ILE A 73 -16.45 7.41 0.37
CA ILE A 73 -16.54 8.59 1.25
C ILE A 73 -15.29 9.46 1.12
N TYR A 74 -14.11 8.85 1.06
CA TYR A 74 -12.85 9.56 0.82
C TYR A 74 -12.75 10.00 -0.65
N GLY A 75 -13.23 9.19 -1.59
CA GLY A 75 -13.35 9.57 -3.00
C GLY A 75 -14.22 10.80 -3.22
N LEU A 76 -15.35 10.92 -2.51
CA LEU A 76 -16.25 12.09 -2.57
C LEU A 76 -15.59 13.35 -2.01
N LEU A 77 -14.80 13.21 -0.94
CA LEU A 77 -13.97 14.31 -0.43
C LEU A 77 -13.00 14.80 -1.52
N LEU A 78 -12.25 13.89 -2.15
CA LEU A 78 -11.32 14.23 -3.23
C LEU A 78 -12.04 14.89 -4.40
N LYS A 79 -13.12 14.29 -4.90
CA LYS A 79 -13.95 14.84 -5.97
C LYS A 79 -14.40 16.27 -5.66
N SER A 80 -14.87 16.51 -4.45
CA SER A 80 -15.33 17.85 -4.02
C SER A 80 -14.19 18.87 -4.03
N LEU A 81 -13.00 18.48 -3.55
CA LEU A 81 -11.83 19.36 -3.55
C LEU A 81 -11.35 19.66 -4.97
N TYR A 82 -11.29 18.66 -5.86
CA TYR A 82 -10.95 18.85 -7.26
C TYR A 82 -12.00 19.67 -8.02
N PHE A 83 -13.27 19.62 -7.61
CA PHE A 83 -14.31 20.50 -8.16
C PHE A 83 -14.09 21.96 -7.76
N VAL A 84 -13.73 22.23 -6.50
CA VAL A 84 -13.49 23.60 -6.00
C VAL A 84 -12.20 24.19 -6.54
N LEU A 85 -11.12 23.40 -6.58
CA LEU A 85 -9.81 23.86 -7.06
C LEU A 85 -9.12 22.75 -7.87
N PRO A 86 -9.39 22.65 -9.19
CA PRO A 86 -8.92 21.56 -10.04
C PRO A 86 -7.42 21.58 -10.34
N GLY A 87 -6.74 22.70 -10.05
CA GLY A 87 -5.30 22.88 -10.32
C GLY A 87 -4.36 22.32 -9.25
N LEU A 88 -4.88 21.87 -8.10
CA LEU A 88 -4.07 21.26 -7.05
C LEU A 88 -4.24 19.74 -7.03
N GLU A 89 -3.14 19.01 -6.81
CA GLU A 89 -3.17 17.56 -6.65
C GLU A 89 -3.66 17.14 -5.26
N TRP A 90 -4.96 17.30 -5.02
CA TRP A 90 -5.58 17.02 -3.72
C TRP A 90 -5.32 15.61 -3.20
N TYR A 91 -5.22 14.61 -4.08
CA TYR A 91 -4.83 13.25 -3.71
C TYR A 91 -3.48 13.24 -2.96
N THR A 92 -2.45 13.80 -3.60
CA THR A 92 -1.09 13.89 -3.06
C THR A 92 -1.03 14.81 -1.84
N VAL A 93 -1.69 15.97 -1.90
CA VAL A 93 -1.70 16.97 -0.81
C VAL A 93 -2.30 16.39 0.48
N LEU A 94 -3.45 15.71 0.39
CA LEU A 94 -4.09 15.12 1.57
C LEU A 94 -3.21 14.04 2.21
N PHE A 95 -2.53 13.21 1.41
CA PHE A 95 -1.61 12.21 1.96
C PHE A 95 -0.42 12.85 2.66
N CYS A 96 0.15 13.93 2.11
CA CYS A 96 1.22 14.69 2.75
C CYS A 96 0.76 15.27 4.10
N LEU A 97 -0.43 15.88 4.16
CA LEU A 97 -1.01 16.42 5.39
C LEU A 97 -1.23 15.32 6.44
N LEU A 98 -1.76 14.17 6.01
CA LEU A 98 -1.99 13.03 6.89
C LEU A 98 -0.68 12.46 7.46
N HIS A 99 0.40 12.44 6.69
CA HIS A 99 1.73 12.07 7.21
C HIS A 99 2.18 13.05 8.27
N ILE A 100 2.22 14.35 7.97
CA ILE A 100 2.64 15.39 8.92
C ILE A 100 1.86 15.27 10.24
N ILE A 101 0.53 15.18 10.16
CA ILE A 101 -0.33 15.05 11.35
C ILE A 101 -0.02 13.76 12.12
N SER A 102 0.11 12.63 11.43
CA SER A 102 0.31 11.31 12.05
C SER A 102 1.66 11.21 12.74
N PHE A 103 2.74 11.61 12.09
CA PHE A 103 4.08 11.61 12.67
C PHE A 103 4.17 12.57 13.88
N SER A 104 3.54 13.74 13.78
CA SER A 104 3.44 14.70 14.89
C SER A 104 2.72 14.12 16.10
N LEU A 105 1.59 13.46 15.88
CA LEU A 105 0.79 12.84 16.94
C LEU A 105 1.54 11.67 17.59
N ILE A 106 2.11 10.77 16.79
CA ILE A 106 2.87 9.63 17.31
C ILE A 106 4.06 10.15 18.14
N PHE A 107 4.84 11.10 17.62
CA PHE A 107 5.97 11.66 18.34
C PHE A 107 5.55 12.30 19.67
N TRP A 108 4.50 13.12 19.66
CA TRP A 108 3.98 13.78 20.86
C TRP A 108 3.46 12.78 21.90
N ILE A 109 2.67 11.79 21.50
CA ILE A 109 2.07 10.78 22.39
C ILE A 109 3.15 9.92 23.02
N TYR A 110 4.07 9.39 22.22
CA TYR A 110 5.11 8.50 22.69
C TYR A 110 6.16 9.24 23.53
N SER A 111 6.50 10.49 23.18
CA SER A 111 7.41 11.32 23.98
C SER A 111 6.88 11.63 25.39
N LYS A 112 5.55 11.63 25.60
CA LYS A 112 4.94 11.73 26.94
C LYS A 112 5.10 10.44 27.76
N ARG A 113 5.30 9.29 27.12
CA ARG A 113 5.41 7.97 27.78
C ARG A 113 6.87 7.57 28.00
N ILE A 114 7.75 7.93 27.08
CA ILE A 114 9.19 7.70 27.16
C ILE A 114 9.81 8.74 28.11
N THR A 115 10.54 8.28 29.12
CA THR A 115 11.07 9.13 30.21
C THR A 115 12.51 9.59 30.00
N THR A 116 13.22 8.98 29.05
CA THR A 116 14.64 9.20 28.80
C THR A 116 14.88 9.93 27.47
N ALA A 117 15.87 10.82 27.43
CA ALA A 117 16.28 11.49 26.19
C ALA A 117 16.77 10.50 25.13
N PHE A 118 17.48 9.45 25.55
CA PHE A 118 17.89 8.35 24.66
C PHE A 118 16.71 7.64 23.99
N GLY A 119 15.64 7.38 24.74
CA GLY A 119 14.45 6.77 24.16
C GLY A 119 13.71 7.70 23.18
N GLN A 120 13.71 9.02 23.45
CA GLN A 120 13.18 10.00 22.51
C GLN A 120 14.00 10.07 21.23
N LEU A 121 15.33 9.90 21.32
CA LEU A 121 16.21 9.80 20.16
C LEU A 121 15.89 8.54 19.33
N LEU A 122 15.73 7.37 19.96
CA LEU A 122 15.33 6.15 19.24
C LEU A 122 13.97 6.31 18.56
N LEU A 123 13.03 7.02 19.18
CA LEU A 123 11.70 7.28 18.62
C LEU A 123 11.82 8.19 17.41
N LEU A 124 12.59 9.28 17.53
CA LEU A 124 12.87 10.18 16.44
C LEU A 124 13.53 9.44 15.26
N LEU A 125 14.51 8.57 15.51
CA LEU A 125 15.16 7.77 14.48
C LEU A 125 14.17 6.85 13.76
N LEU A 126 13.32 6.10 14.47
CA LEU A 126 12.25 5.30 13.85
C LEU A 126 11.39 6.16 12.92
N LEU A 127 10.89 7.28 13.45
CA LEU A 127 9.97 8.13 12.71
C LEU A 127 10.64 8.78 11.50
N LEU A 128 11.91 9.16 11.60
CA LEU A 128 12.69 9.67 10.46
C LEU A 128 12.89 8.61 9.38
N VAL A 129 13.27 7.38 9.76
CA VAL A 129 13.42 6.26 8.81
C VAL A 129 12.11 6.01 8.07
N LEU A 130 10.99 5.97 8.79
CA LEU A 130 9.67 5.79 8.18
C LEU A 130 9.25 6.98 7.29
N GLN A 131 9.50 8.22 7.73
CA GLN A 131 9.18 9.41 6.94
C GLN A 131 9.98 9.46 5.63
N VAL A 132 11.26 9.07 5.65
CA VAL A 132 12.09 8.93 4.46
C VAL A 132 11.51 7.84 3.54
N ARG A 133 11.20 6.65 4.07
CA ARG A 133 10.58 5.55 3.31
C ARG A 133 9.28 5.97 2.62
N PHE A 134 8.47 6.78 3.29
CA PHE A 134 7.18 7.23 2.77
C PHE A 134 7.27 8.40 1.79
N ILE A 135 8.32 9.23 1.87
CA ILE A 135 8.58 10.26 0.85
C ILE A 135 9.09 9.63 -0.44
N VAL A 136 9.97 8.65 -0.34
CA VAL A 136 10.52 7.95 -1.51
C VAL A 136 9.48 7.06 -2.19
N GLY A 137 8.54 6.49 -1.42
CA GLY A 137 7.44 5.66 -1.92
C GLY A 137 6.12 6.03 -1.25
N LEU A 138 5.52 7.13 -1.70
CA LEU A 138 4.19 7.57 -1.29
C LEU A 138 3.16 6.54 -1.79
N GLN A 139 2.32 6.06 -0.88
CA GLN A 139 1.46 4.91 -1.15
C GLN A 139 0.26 4.94 -0.19
N PHE A 140 -0.97 4.74 -0.70
CA PHE A 140 -2.20 4.75 0.09
C PHE A 140 -2.18 3.70 1.22
N THR A 141 -1.55 2.54 1.00
CA THR A 141 -1.44 1.48 2.02
C THR A 141 -0.62 1.91 3.25
N THR A 142 0.58 2.46 3.05
CA THR A 142 1.45 2.91 4.17
C THR A 142 0.92 4.19 4.83
N THR A 143 0.27 5.05 4.04
CA THR A 143 -0.45 6.23 4.54
C THR A 143 -1.56 5.82 5.50
N ALA A 144 -2.41 4.87 5.11
CA ALA A 144 -3.44 4.34 6.00
C ALA A 144 -2.82 3.72 7.27
N ALA A 145 -1.72 2.99 7.14
CA ALA A 145 -1.05 2.35 8.28
C ALA A 145 -0.57 3.36 9.33
N ILE A 146 0.12 4.43 8.93
CA ILE A 146 0.63 5.44 9.88
C ILE A 146 -0.50 6.28 10.49
N VAL A 147 -1.54 6.59 9.72
CA VAL A 147 -2.76 7.26 10.22
C VAL A 147 -3.49 6.36 11.22
N ALA A 148 -3.57 5.05 10.96
CA ALA A 148 -4.14 4.07 11.89
C ALA A 148 -3.32 4.01 13.18
N CYS A 149 -1.98 3.94 13.10
CA CYS A 149 -1.12 3.97 14.29
C CYS A 149 -1.29 5.26 15.10
N ALA A 150 -1.38 6.43 14.45
CA ALA A 150 -1.63 7.70 15.12
C ALA A 150 -3.01 7.74 15.77
N GLY A 151 -4.05 7.31 15.05
CA GLY A 151 -5.42 7.22 15.54
C GLY A 151 -5.54 6.30 16.75
N LEU A 152 -4.97 5.10 16.66
CA LEU A 152 -4.93 4.13 17.77
C LEU A 152 -4.14 4.68 18.96
N ALA A 153 -2.95 5.23 18.75
CA ALA A 153 -2.16 5.80 19.83
C ALA A 153 -2.93 6.91 20.58
N LEU A 154 -3.62 7.78 19.83
CA LEU A 154 -4.39 8.90 20.38
C LEU A 154 -5.68 8.45 21.06
N TYR A 155 -6.35 7.46 20.48
CA TYR A 155 -7.62 6.95 21.00
C TYR A 155 -7.50 6.38 22.43
N PHE A 156 -6.34 5.85 22.80
CA PHE A 156 -6.10 5.34 24.16
C PHE A 156 -5.45 6.38 25.10
N GLU A 157 -5.28 7.63 24.66
CA GLU A 157 -4.91 8.74 25.55
C GLU A 157 -6.07 9.14 26.49
N ARG A 158 -5.74 9.84 27.57
CA ARG A 158 -6.73 10.29 28.56
C ARG A 158 -7.44 11.55 28.08
N GLY A 159 -8.77 11.53 28.04
CA GLY A 159 -9.61 12.67 27.68
C GLY A 159 -10.59 12.30 26.57
N LYS A 160 -11.84 12.76 26.67
CA LYS A 160 -12.89 12.39 25.70
C LYS A 160 -12.55 12.87 24.28
N ASN A 161 -12.03 14.10 24.14
CA ASN A 161 -11.72 14.68 22.83
C ASN A 161 -10.65 13.87 22.07
N PHE A 162 -9.60 13.38 22.74
CA PHE A 162 -8.59 12.53 22.09
C PHE A 162 -9.17 11.21 21.60
N LYS A 163 -10.15 10.63 22.30
CA LYS A 163 -10.84 9.43 21.84
C LYS A 163 -11.59 9.67 20.55
N PHE A 164 -12.35 10.76 20.46
CA PHE A 164 -13.10 11.11 19.25
C PHE A 164 -12.17 11.40 18.07
N ILE A 165 -11.10 12.17 18.28
CA ILE A 165 -10.12 12.46 17.22
C ILE A 165 -9.37 11.18 16.81
N GLY A 166 -8.98 10.33 17.76
CA GLY A 166 -8.31 9.06 17.47
C GLY A 166 -9.22 8.09 16.69
N LEU A 167 -10.50 8.03 17.05
CA LEU A 167 -11.52 7.27 16.32
C LEU A 167 -11.72 7.81 14.90
N PHE A 168 -11.79 9.14 14.76
CA PHE A 168 -11.88 9.79 13.45
C PHE A 168 -10.66 9.49 12.57
N LEU A 169 -9.45 9.58 13.10
CA LEU A 169 -8.23 9.22 12.35
C LEU A 169 -8.21 7.75 11.97
N PHE A 170 -8.61 6.84 12.86
CA PHE A 170 -8.71 5.43 12.52
C PHE A 170 -9.76 5.16 11.45
N LEU A 171 -10.90 5.87 11.50
CA LEU A 171 -11.90 5.84 10.44
C LEU A 171 -11.29 6.32 9.12
N VAL A 172 -10.63 7.49 9.08
CA VAL A 172 -9.95 8.01 7.88
C VAL A 172 -8.94 7.00 7.33
N ALA A 173 -8.12 6.39 8.18
CA ALA A 173 -7.20 5.32 7.77
C ALA A 173 -7.93 4.15 7.09
N SER A 174 -9.06 3.73 7.66
CA SER A 174 -9.88 2.64 7.09
C SER A 174 -10.58 3.03 5.79
N LEU A 175 -10.90 4.32 5.59
CA LEU A 175 -11.43 4.83 4.33
C LEU A 175 -10.37 4.84 3.22
N ILE A 176 -9.11 5.15 3.56
CA ILE A 176 -8.00 5.09 2.60
C ILE A 176 -7.66 3.63 2.28
N ARG A 177 -7.49 2.79 3.30
CA ARG A 177 -7.21 1.37 3.11
C ARG A 177 -7.64 0.53 4.31
N PHE A 178 -8.83 -0.07 4.21
CA PHE A 178 -9.42 -0.87 5.28
C PHE A 178 -8.49 -2.00 5.76
N GLU A 179 -7.94 -2.78 4.84
CA GLU A 179 -7.09 -3.93 5.15
C GLU A 179 -5.81 -3.51 5.92
N ALA A 180 -5.20 -2.39 5.54
CA ALA A 180 -4.01 -1.87 6.23
C ALA A 180 -4.35 -1.35 7.63
N ALA A 181 -5.46 -0.60 7.77
CA ALA A 181 -5.93 -0.13 9.06
C ALA A 181 -6.26 -1.29 10.02
N MET A 182 -6.91 -2.35 9.53
CA MET A 182 -7.23 -3.54 10.32
C MET A 182 -5.99 -4.37 10.65
N LEU A 183 -5.01 -4.45 9.74
CA LEU A 183 -3.72 -5.08 10.01
C LEU A 183 -2.98 -4.36 11.15
N CYS A 184 -2.90 -3.03 11.09
CA CYS A 184 -2.33 -2.24 12.17
C CYS A 184 -3.09 -2.42 13.49
N PHE A 185 -4.43 -2.44 13.45
CA PHE A 185 -5.25 -2.72 14.62
C PHE A 185 -4.98 -4.10 15.20
N GLY A 186 -4.92 -5.15 14.38
CA GLY A 186 -4.66 -6.52 14.84
C GLY A 186 -3.33 -6.65 15.59
N VAL A 187 -2.27 -6.05 15.06
CA VAL A 187 -0.94 -6.06 15.72
C VAL A 187 -0.91 -5.16 16.96
N TYR A 188 -1.58 -4.01 16.93
CA TYR A 188 -1.46 -3.01 17.99
C TYR A 188 -2.44 -3.26 19.16
N ALA A 189 -3.62 -3.83 18.90
CA ALA A 189 -4.68 -4.02 19.88
C ALA A 189 -4.27 -4.81 21.14
N PRO A 190 -3.50 -5.92 21.07
CA PRO A 190 -3.14 -6.69 22.25
C PRO A 190 -2.49 -5.82 23.34
N VAL A 191 -1.50 -4.99 23.00
CA VAL A 191 -0.84 -4.13 23.99
C VAL A 191 -1.78 -3.10 24.62
N MET A 192 -2.87 -2.74 23.95
CA MET A 192 -3.82 -1.74 24.44
C MET A 192 -4.88 -2.34 25.36
N LEU A 193 -5.20 -3.61 25.16
CA LEU A 193 -6.18 -4.36 25.96
C LEU A 193 -5.61 -4.75 27.33
N PHE A 194 -4.31 -5.06 27.44
CA PHE A 194 -3.72 -5.43 28.74
C PHE A 194 -3.76 -4.32 29.80
N PRO A 195 -3.43 -3.04 29.51
CA PRO A 195 -3.58 -1.96 30.48
C PRO A 195 -5.03 -1.67 30.87
N LEU A 196 -6.00 -2.05 30.04
CA LEU A 196 -7.42 -1.91 30.36
C LEU A 196 -7.91 -2.94 31.39
N SER A 197 -7.37 -4.17 31.39
CA SER A 197 -7.77 -5.20 32.34
C SER A 197 -7.51 -4.82 33.81
N GLY A 198 -6.50 -3.98 34.07
CA GLY A 198 -6.24 -3.42 35.41
C GLY A 198 -6.93 -2.08 35.73
N ARG A 199 -7.60 -1.45 34.74
CA ARG A 199 -8.30 -0.16 34.89
C ARG A 199 -9.81 -0.31 35.03
N ILE A 200 -10.38 -1.42 34.58
CA ILE A 200 -11.80 -1.72 34.69
C ILE A 200 -12.07 -2.20 36.11
N ARG A 201 -12.66 -1.34 36.95
CA ARG A 201 -12.99 -1.65 38.35
C ARG A 201 -14.49 -1.75 38.61
N SER A 202 -15.33 -1.50 37.60
CA SER A 202 -16.79 -1.54 37.71
C SER A 202 -17.45 -2.01 36.41
N LYS A 203 -18.66 -2.57 36.52
CA LYS A 203 -19.49 -2.96 35.36
C LYS A 203 -19.74 -1.79 34.40
N ARG A 204 -19.97 -0.58 34.91
CA ARG A 204 -20.17 0.64 34.09
C ARG A 204 -18.92 1.01 33.29
N GLN A 205 -17.73 0.89 33.88
CA GLN A 205 -16.47 1.12 33.16
C GLN A 205 -16.19 0.05 32.11
N LEU A 206 -16.54 -1.21 32.40
CA LEU A 206 -16.45 -2.31 31.44
C LEU A 206 -17.35 -2.04 30.22
N LEU A 207 -18.62 -1.71 30.43
CA LEU A 207 -19.58 -1.39 29.38
C LEU A 207 -19.13 -0.19 28.54
N ASN A 208 -18.72 0.91 29.19
CA ASN A 208 -18.21 2.09 28.47
C ASN A 208 -16.94 1.78 27.67
N THR A 209 -16.05 0.93 28.18
CA THR A 209 -14.83 0.51 27.46
C THR A 209 -15.19 -0.37 26.28
N GLY A 210 -16.13 -1.30 26.45
CA GLY A 210 -16.65 -2.18 25.39
C GLY A 210 -17.34 -1.41 24.28
N LEU A 211 -18.21 -0.44 24.61
CA LEU A 211 -18.89 0.43 23.63
C LEU A 211 -17.92 1.33 22.86
N ILE A 212 -16.92 1.86 23.55
CA ILE A 212 -15.89 2.67 22.91
C ILE A 212 -15.11 1.76 21.95
N LEU A 213 -14.57 0.63 22.43
CA LEU A 213 -13.85 -0.34 21.58
C LEU A 213 -14.70 -0.91 20.44
N SER A 214 -16.02 -1.07 20.57
CA SER A 214 -16.85 -1.51 19.45
C SER A 214 -16.93 -0.44 18.36
N ALA A 215 -16.95 0.85 18.71
CA ALA A 215 -16.98 1.94 17.73
C ALA A 215 -15.79 1.92 16.77
N ILE A 216 -14.59 1.51 17.25
CA ILE A 216 -13.38 1.43 16.40
C ILE A 216 -13.50 0.36 15.30
N LEU A 217 -14.36 -0.64 15.48
CA LEU A 217 -14.61 -1.70 14.51
C LEU A 217 -15.89 -1.43 13.69
N VAL A 218 -16.96 -1.00 14.36
CA VAL A 218 -18.27 -0.80 13.74
C VAL A 218 -18.24 0.31 12.69
N LEU A 219 -17.61 1.46 12.98
CA LEU A 219 -17.61 2.58 12.03
C LEU A 219 -16.88 2.25 10.71
N PRO A 220 -15.66 1.68 10.71
CA PRO A 220 -15.03 1.21 9.47
C PRO A 220 -15.85 0.17 8.71
N VAL A 221 -16.50 -0.77 9.41
CA VAL A 221 -17.33 -1.80 8.77
C VAL A 221 -18.55 -1.16 8.11
N LEU A 222 -19.22 -0.22 8.79
CA LEU A 222 -20.34 0.53 8.22
C LEU A 222 -19.90 1.32 6.97
N ALA A 223 -18.75 1.99 7.02
CA ALA A 223 -18.21 2.69 5.85
C ALA A 223 -17.92 1.74 4.68
N ARG A 224 -17.44 0.52 4.95
CA ARG A 224 -17.24 -0.51 3.92
C ARG A 224 -18.58 -1.04 3.36
N VAL A 225 -19.63 -1.10 4.17
CA VAL A 225 -20.98 -1.45 3.71
C VAL A 225 -21.54 -0.36 2.79
N VAL A 226 -21.39 0.91 3.17
CA VAL A 226 -21.81 2.05 2.33
C VAL A 226 -21.10 2.00 0.98
N ASP A 227 -19.78 1.80 0.97
CA ASP A 227 -18.99 1.64 -0.24
C ASP A 227 -19.51 0.53 -1.14
N ALA A 228 -19.70 -0.67 -0.59
CA ALA A 228 -20.25 -1.80 -1.34
C ALA A 228 -21.67 -1.51 -1.89
N GLN A 229 -22.50 -0.77 -1.16
CA GLN A 229 -23.83 -0.39 -1.62
C GLN A 229 -23.78 0.61 -2.78
N VAL A 230 -22.89 1.60 -2.73
CA VAL A 230 -22.71 2.59 -3.80
C VAL A 230 -22.27 1.89 -5.11
N TYR A 231 -21.27 1.01 -5.04
CA TYR A 231 -20.84 0.23 -6.20
C TYR A 231 -21.93 -0.71 -6.75
N LYS A 232 -22.78 -1.28 -5.87
CA LYS A 232 -23.88 -2.17 -6.28
C LYS A 232 -25.05 -1.47 -6.95
N HIS A 233 -25.21 -0.16 -6.76
CA HIS A 233 -26.35 0.59 -7.28
C HIS A 233 -26.34 0.68 -8.81
N ASN A 234 -25.15 0.76 -9.42
CA ASN A 234 -24.97 0.75 -10.87
C ASN A 234 -24.57 -0.66 -11.34
N SER A 235 -25.25 -1.20 -12.35
CA SER A 235 -25.02 -2.55 -12.86
C SER A 235 -23.61 -2.77 -13.42
N GLU A 236 -23.03 -1.77 -14.06
CA GLU A 236 -21.69 -1.82 -14.65
C GLU A 236 -20.62 -1.83 -13.55
N TRP A 237 -20.75 -0.93 -12.58
CA TRP A 237 -19.86 -0.88 -11.42
C TRP A 237 -19.95 -2.15 -10.56
N ARG A 238 -21.15 -2.74 -10.43
CA ARG A 238 -21.35 -4.03 -9.75
C ARG A 238 -20.59 -5.15 -10.44
N TYR A 239 -20.76 -5.29 -11.76
CA TYR A 239 -20.06 -6.30 -12.55
C TYR A 239 -18.54 -6.13 -12.44
N TYR A 240 -18.06 -4.89 -12.60
CA TYR A 240 -16.66 -4.55 -12.45
C TYR A 240 -16.10 -4.94 -11.07
N VAL A 241 -16.76 -4.59 -9.96
CA VAL A 241 -16.26 -4.92 -8.62
C VAL A 241 -16.20 -6.43 -8.40
N ASP A 242 -17.20 -7.18 -8.88
CA ASP A 242 -17.21 -8.64 -8.79
C ASP A 242 -16.06 -9.24 -9.61
N TYR A 243 -15.85 -8.76 -10.83
CA TYR A 243 -14.74 -9.12 -11.72
C TYR A 243 -13.39 -8.82 -11.07
N ASN A 244 -13.19 -7.56 -10.67
CA ASN A 244 -11.95 -7.03 -10.13
C ASN A 244 -11.51 -7.78 -8.86
N ARG A 245 -12.46 -8.21 -8.03
CA ARG A 245 -12.20 -9.04 -6.84
C ARG A 245 -11.66 -10.42 -7.21
N VAL A 246 -12.27 -11.10 -8.18
CA VAL A 246 -11.82 -12.44 -8.62
C VAL A 246 -10.47 -12.33 -9.34
N ARG A 247 -10.36 -11.38 -10.28
CA ARG A 247 -9.14 -11.04 -11.02
C ARG A 247 -7.98 -10.72 -10.07
N GLY A 248 -8.20 -9.85 -9.09
CA GLY A 248 -7.20 -9.52 -8.07
C GLY A 248 -6.77 -10.75 -7.25
N ALA A 249 -7.71 -11.62 -6.88
CA ALA A 249 -7.41 -12.85 -6.15
C ALA A 249 -6.64 -13.90 -6.98
N LEU A 250 -6.64 -13.81 -8.31
CA LEU A 250 -5.78 -14.61 -9.19
C LEU A 250 -4.41 -13.96 -9.36
N ASN A 251 -4.36 -12.69 -9.75
CA ASN A 251 -3.10 -11.98 -10.06
C ASN A 251 -2.18 -11.84 -8.83
N ASP A 252 -2.73 -11.62 -7.63
CA ASP A 252 -1.92 -11.51 -6.41
C ASP A 252 -1.53 -12.89 -5.84
N ASN A 253 -2.04 -13.99 -6.37
CA ASN A 253 -1.87 -15.32 -5.80
C ASN A 253 -0.66 -16.06 -6.40
N PRO A 254 0.36 -16.37 -5.59
CA PRO A 254 1.57 -17.05 -6.09
C PRO A 254 1.27 -18.45 -6.64
N ASN A 255 0.15 -19.07 -6.26
CA ASN A 255 -0.25 -20.38 -6.79
C ASN A 255 -0.80 -20.30 -8.22
N PHE A 256 -1.18 -19.10 -8.70
CA PHE A 256 -1.68 -18.90 -10.06
C PHE A 256 -0.55 -18.98 -11.06
N ALA A 257 0.58 -18.31 -10.78
CA ALA A 257 1.78 -18.44 -11.60
C ALA A 257 2.27 -19.90 -11.70
N LYS A 258 2.20 -20.67 -10.59
CA LYS A 258 2.50 -22.11 -10.59
C LYS A 258 1.52 -22.89 -11.46
N LEU A 259 0.22 -22.61 -11.37
CA LEU A 259 -0.81 -23.25 -12.20
C LEU A 259 -0.51 -23.10 -13.70
N LEU A 260 -0.13 -21.89 -14.13
CA LEU A 260 0.20 -21.60 -15.54
C LEU A 260 1.41 -22.39 -16.05
N ASN A 261 2.30 -22.83 -15.16
CA ASN A 261 3.50 -23.60 -15.51
C ASN A 261 3.29 -25.12 -15.41
N ASP A 262 2.54 -25.58 -14.40
CA ASP A 262 2.48 -27.00 -14.02
C ASP A 262 1.35 -27.77 -14.73
N ASN A 263 0.20 -27.13 -15.02
CA ASN A 263 -0.98 -27.78 -15.61
C ASN A 263 -1.70 -26.83 -16.59
N PRO A 264 -1.32 -26.83 -17.88
CA PRO A 264 -1.81 -25.84 -18.84
C PRO A 264 -3.25 -26.08 -19.32
N ILE A 265 -3.91 -27.18 -18.94
CA ILE A 265 -5.26 -27.52 -19.41
C ILE A 265 -6.28 -26.96 -18.42
N CYS A 266 -6.62 -25.67 -18.57
CA CYS A 266 -7.89 -25.15 -18.09
C CYS A 266 -8.87 -25.22 -19.27
N SER A 267 -9.97 -25.96 -19.14
CA SER A 267 -10.95 -26.15 -20.23
C SER A 267 -11.69 -24.87 -20.64
N VAL A 268 -11.49 -23.76 -19.91
CA VAL A 268 -12.32 -22.55 -20.00
C VAL A 268 -11.73 -21.49 -20.91
N ALA A 269 -10.41 -21.43 -21.07
CA ALA A 269 -9.72 -20.45 -21.92
C ALA A 269 -8.37 -20.99 -22.41
N ASP A 270 -7.82 -20.40 -23.47
CA ASP A 270 -6.47 -20.73 -23.90
C ASP A 270 -5.44 -20.39 -22.81
N ILE A 271 -4.36 -21.17 -22.74
CA ILE A 271 -3.28 -20.90 -21.79
C ILE A 271 -2.65 -19.52 -22.00
N ASN A 272 -2.62 -19.01 -23.24
CA ASN A 272 -2.08 -17.68 -23.53
C ASN A 272 -3.05 -16.57 -23.08
N ASP A 273 -4.37 -16.79 -23.10
CA ASP A 273 -5.33 -15.87 -22.48
C ASP A 273 -5.07 -15.78 -20.97
N LEU A 274 -4.89 -16.93 -20.30
CA LEU A 274 -4.59 -16.97 -18.87
C LEU A 274 -3.22 -16.34 -18.53
N ARG A 275 -2.23 -16.47 -19.41
CA ARG A 275 -0.95 -15.76 -19.28
C ARG A 275 -1.11 -14.26 -19.45
N ASN A 276 -1.95 -13.82 -20.39
CA ASN A 276 -2.28 -12.40 -20.56
C ASN A 276 -2.96 -11.83 -19.31
N LEU A 277 -3.86 -12.59 -18.67
CA LEU A 277 -4.41 -12.26 -17.35
C LEU A 277 -3.31 -12.13 -16.28
N GLY A 278 -2.38 -13.09 -16.22
CA GLY A 278 -1.22 -13.02 -15.32
C GLY A 278 -0.32 -11.80 -15.57
N ASN A 279 -0.21 -11.37 -16.83
CA ASN A 279 0.53 -10.18 -17.26
C ASN A 279 -0.30 -8.89 -17.20
N PHE A 280 -1.46 -8.93 -16.54
CA PHE A 280 -2.36 -7.79 -16.34
C PHE A 280 -2.93 -7.20 -17.64
N ILE A 281 -3.09 -7.96 -18.72
CA ILE A 281 -3.71 -7.54 -19.98
C ILE A 281 -4.72 -8.58 -20.47
N ALA A 282 -5.71 -8.91 -19.63
CA ALA A 282 -6.73 -9.88 -19.96
C ALA A 282 -7.69 -9.37 -21.05
N ASP A 283 -8.09 -10.24 -21.98
CA ASP A 283 -9.18 -9.96 -22.91
C ASP A 283 -10.52 -9.98 -22.14
N PRO A 284 -11.23 -8.86 -22.02
CA PRO A 284 -12.47 -8.77 -21.27
C PRO A 284 -13.61 -9.66 -21.78
N VAL A 285 -13.63 -10.00 -23.08
CA VAL A 285 -14.68 -10.83 -23.70
C VAL A 285 -14.41 -12.31 -23.48
N VAL A 286 -13.15 -12.73 -23.58
CA VAL A 286 -12.75 -14.14 -23.43
C VAL A 286 -12.65 -14.53 -21.96
N LEU A 287 -12.03 -13.66 -21.16
CA LEU A 287 -11.86 -13.85 -19.72
C LEU A 287 -12.87 -13.00 -18.97
N ASP A 288 -14.15 -13.34 -19.15
CA ASP A 288 -15.26 -12.74 -18.43
C ASP A 288 -15.32 -13.21 -16.96
N LEU A 289 -16.28 -12.70 -16.19
CA LEU A 289 -16.44 -13.04 -14.78
C LEU A 289 -16.63 -14.56 -14.56
N HIS A 290 -17.38 -15.24 -15.43
CA HIS A 290 -17.62 -16.67 -15.31
C HIS A 290 -16.32 -17.45 -15.50
N ALA A 291 -15.55 -17.11 -16.54
CA ALA A 291 -14.30 -17.76 -16.87
C ALA A 291 -13.27 -17.65 -15.73
N ILE A 292 -13.02 -16.43 -15.24
CA ILE A 292 -12.04 -16.22 -14.17
C ILE A 292 -12.50 -16.80 -12.83
N THR A 293 -13.81 -16.93 -12.60
CA THR A 293 -14.35 -17.57 -11.39
C THR A 293 -14.04 -19.06 -11.40
N HIS A 294 -14.24 -19.74 -12.51
CA HIS A 294 -13.90 -21.16 -12.65
C HIS A 294 -12.39 -21.39 -12.44
N VAL A 295 -11.53 -20.52 -13.00
CA VAL A 295 -10.07 -20.58 -12.77
C VAL A 295 -9.74 -20.43 -11.29
N LYS A 296 -10.42 -19.52 -10.58
CA LYS A 296 -10.24 -19.32 -9.14
C LYS A 296 -10.69 -20.53 -8.33
N GLU A 297 -11.80 -21.18 -8.68
CA GLU A 297 -12.29 -22.38 -8.00
C GLU A 297 -11.26 -23.53 -8.07
N VAL A 298 -10.67 -23.77 -9.25
CA VAL A 298 -9.59 -24.74 -9.43
C VAL A 298 -8.41 -24.42 -8.51
N LEU A 299 -8.09 -23.14 -8.33
CA LEU A 299 -6.99 -22.70 -7.48
C LEU A 299 -7.32 -22.80 -5.98
N ASP A 300 -8.58 -22.60 -5.59
CA ASP A 300 -9.02 -22.67 -4.20
C ASP A 300 -9.02 -24.10 -3.64
N ILE A 301 -9.27 -25.10 -4.49
CA ILE A 301 -9.29 -26.54 -4.13
C ILE A 301 -7.93 -27.03 -3.62
N LYS A 302 -6.83 -26.30 -3.89
CA LYS A 302 -5.50 -26.71 -3.41
C LYS A 302 -5.46 -26.89 -1.88
N PRO A 303 -4.91 -28.03 -1.38
CA PRO A 303 -4.75 -28.29 0.04
C PRO A 303 -4.04 -27.17 0.80
N PHE A 304 -4.37 -27.02 2.08
CA PHE A 304 -3.73 -26.04 2.97
C PHE A 304 -2.20 -26.17 3.00
N PHE A 305 -1.68 -27.40 2.99
CA PHE A 305 -0.24 -27.65 3.01
C PHE A 305 0.49 -27.08 1.78
N ASP A 306 -0.12 -27.13 0.60
CA ASP A 306 0.46 -26.54 -0.61
C ASP A 306 0.50 -25.01 -0.51
N LYS A 307 -0.59 -24.41 -0.03
CA LYS A 307 -0.68 -22.95 0.21
C LYS A 307 0.32 -22.51 1.29
N SER A 308 0.56 -23.35 2.29
CA SER A 308 1.49 -23.04 3.40
C SER A 308 2.94 -22.90 2.95
N GLN A 309 3.32 -23.47 1.79
CA GLN A 309 4.66 -23.27 1.22
C GLN A 309 4.96 -21.80 0.94
N ASN A 310 3.93 -20.98 0.70
CA ASN A 310 4.08 -19.55 0.46
C ASN A 310 4.48 -18.76 1.73
N ILE A 311 4.32 -19.34 2.92
CA ILE A 311 4.82 -18.77 4.17
C ILE A 311 6.35 -18.66 4.11
N LYS A 312 7.02 -19.70 3.57
CA LYS A 312 8.48 -19.69 3.42
C LYS A 312 8.94 -18.50 2.59
N THR A 313 8.22 -18.13 1.52
CA THR A 313 8.59 -17.04 0.63
C THR A 313 8.77 -15.71 1.37
N TRP A 314 7.77 -15.28 2.16
CA TRP A 314 7.88 -14.00 2.86
C TRP A 314 8.84 -14.07 4.05
N VAL A 315 8.90 -15.22 4.76
CA VAL A 315 9.87 -15.40 5.85
C VAL A 315 11.30 -15.29 5.33
N CYS A 316 11.62 -15.93 4.20
CA CYS A 316 12.94 -15.83 3.58
C CYS A 316 13.24 -14.40 3.12
N PHE A 317 12.27 -13.70 2.53
CA PHE A 317 12.46 -12.34 2.03
C PHE A 317 12.75 -11.33 3.16
N TYR A 318 12.18 -11.52 4.36
CA TYR A 318 12.38 -10.62 5.51
C TYR A 318 13.19 -11.24 6.65
N VAL A 319 14.01 -12.27 6.37
CA VAL A 319 14.66 -13.12 7.40
C VAL A 319 15.46 -12.33 8.43
N ASP A 320 16.31 -11.39 7.99
CA ASP A 320 17.16 -10.59 8.89
C ASP A 320 16.35 -9.74 9.86
N THR A 321 15.26 -9.16 9.34
CA THR A 321 14.33 -8.35 10.13
C THR A 321 13.56 -9.22 11.13
N ILE A 322 13.09 -10.39 10.69
CA ILE A 322 12.35 -11.34 11.53
C ILE A 322 13.24 -11.86 12.67
N VAL A 323 14.50 -12.20 12.39
CA VAL A 323 15.45 -12.66 13.42
C VAL A 323 15.65 -11.57 14.49
N CYS A 324 15.86 -10.32 14.07
CA CYS A 324 15.99 -9.20 15.02
C CYS A 324 14.73 -9.02 15.88
N ILE A 325 13.54 -9.10 15.28
CA ILE A 325 12.25 -8.98 15.99
C ILE A 325 12.04 -10.14 16.97
N LEU A 326 12.33 -11.38 16.59
CA LEU A 326 12.19 -12.53 17.48
C LEU A 326 13.14 -12.42 18.68
N LEU A 327 14.40 -12.02 18.46
CA LEU A 327 15.36 -11.78 19.54
C LEU A 327 14.92 -10.63 20.46
N LEU A 328 14.35 -9.56 19.89
CA LEU A 328 13.77 -8.45 20.66
C LEU A 328 12.59 -8.92 21.53
N ILE A 329 11.66 -9.68 20.97
CA ILE A 329 10.52 -10.22 21.71
C ILE A 329 11.03 -11.10 22.86
N LEU A 330 11.93 -12.06 22.57
CA LEU A 330 12.50 -12.95 23.58
C LEU A 330 13.17 -12.18 24.72
N LEU A 331 14.00 -11.19 24.40
CA LEU A 331 14.73 -10.39 25.39
C LEU A 331 13.78 -9.55 26.27
N LEU A 332 12.73 -8.97 25.68
CA LEU A 332 11.79 -8.08 26.35
C LEU A 332 10.66 -8.81 27.10
N MET A 333 10.41 -10.08 26.81
CA MET A 333 9.41 -10.91 27.51
C MET A 333 9.75 -11.14 28.99
N PHE A 334 11.03 -11.11 29.35
CA PHE A 334 11.50 -11.29 30.73
C PHE A 334 11.33 -10.05 31.62
N GLU A 335 10.62 -9.01 31.17
CA GLU A 335 10.38 -7.81 31.96
C GLU A 335 9.29 -7.99 33.02
N ARG A 336 9.52 -7.37 34.19
CA ARG A 336 8.67 -7.54 35.38
C ARG A 336 7.27 -6.93 35.24
N LYS A 337 7.04 -6.01 34.30
CA LYS A 337 5.69 -5.44 34.09
C LYS A 337 4.81 -6.41 33.29
N VAL A 338 4.09 -7.25 34.02
CA VAL A 338 3.20 -8.32 33.54
C VAL A 338 2.28 -7.87 32.39
N THR A 339 1.72 -6.67 32.47
CA THR A 339 0.79 -6.13 31.47
C THR A 339 1.43 -5.93 30.09
N TYR A 340 2.64 -5.36 30.02
CA TYR A 340 3.26 -4.99 28.74
C TYR A 340 4.01 -6.17 28.10
N ARG A 341 4.52 -7.12 28.91
CA ARG A 341 5.15 -8.34 28.38
C ARG A 341 4.16 -9.21 27.58
N TRP A 342 2.94 -9.40 28.11
CA TRP A 342 1.92 -10.18 27.43
C TRP A 342 1.41 -9.42 26.20
N GLY A 343 1.21 -8.10 26.33
CA GLY A 343 0.91 -7.23 25.21
C GLY A 343 1.90 -7.39 24.06
N LEU A 344 3.21 -7.36 24.34
CA LEU A 344 4.24 -7.56 23.32
C LEU A 344 4.18 -8.97 22.72
N LEU A 345 4.09 -10.03 23.54
CA LEU A 345 4.04 -11.42 23.04
C LEU A 345 2.84 -11.62 22.10
N PHE A 346 1.64 -11.20 22.51
CA PHE A 346 0.44 -11.38 21.69
C PHE A 346 0.44 -10.47 20.45
N SER A 347 1.03 -9.28 20.53
CA SER A 347 1.24 -8.42 19.35
C SER A 347 2.21 -9.07 18.35
N GLY A 348 3.29 -9.67 18.84
CA GLY A 348 4.24 -10.43 18.03
C GLY A 348 3.61 -11.67 17.39
N LEU A 349 2.84 -12.45 18.17
CA LEU A 349 2.10 -13.60 17.64
C LEU A 349 1.09 -13.16 16.57
N SER A 350 0.34 -12.09 16.81
CA SER A 350 -0.61 -11.54 15.85
C SER A 350 0.09 -11.09 14.56
N PHE A 351 1.25 -10.43 14.65
CA PHE A 351 2.07 -10.05 13.50
C PHE A 351 2.41 -11.27 12.61
N PHE A 352 2.93 -12.35 13.19
CA PHE A 352 3.27 -13.56 12.43
C PHE A 352 2.03 -14.28 11.89
N MET A 353 0.96 -14.39 12.67
CA MET A 353 -0.28 -15.05 12.25
C MET A 353 -0.94 -14.32 11.08
N LEU A 354 -1.07 -12.98 11.16
CA LEU A 354 -1.73 -12.18 10.12
C LEU A 354 -0.96 -12.18 8.80
N LEU A 355 0.37 -12.03 8.85
CA LEU A 355 1.20 -12.09 7.63
C LEU A 355 1.22 -13.48 7.02
N SER A 356 1.29 -14.53 7.85
CA SER A 356 1.20 -15.92 7.36
C SER A 356 -0.15 -16.20 6.72
N TRP A 357 -1.24 -15.72 7.33
CA TRP A 357 -2.59 -15.83 6.76
C TRP A 357 -2.71 -15.15 5.39
N ILE A 358 -2.19 -13.93 5.26
CA ILE A 358 -2.15 -13.21 3.96
C ILE A 358 -1.33 -14.02 2.94
N SER A 359 -0.17 -14.56 3.35
CA SER A 359 0.75 -15.29 2.48
C SER A 359 0.17 -16.56 1.84
N LEU A 360 -0.88 -17.14 2.43
CA LEU A 360 -1.51 -18.35 1.89
C LEU A 360 -2.05 -18.14 0.48
N ASN A 361 -2.63 -16.96 0.24
CA ASN A 361 -3.35 -16.63 -1.01
C ASN A 361 -2.85 -15.36 -1.69
N ALA A 362 -1.95 -14.59 -1.08
CA ALA A 362 -1.43 -13.36 -1.65
C ALA A 362 0.04 -13.13 -1.28
N THR A 363 0.81 -12.49 -2.16
CA THR A 363 2.19 -12.11 -1.84
C THR A 363 2.25 -11.01 -0.76
N VAL A 364 3.09 -11.20 0.27
CA VAL A 364 3.33 -10.18 1.31
C VAL A 364 4.26 -9.09 0.76
N LYS A 365 3.66 -8.09 0.11
CA LYS A 365 4.35 -6.91 -0.44
C LYS A 365 5.01 -6.11 0.69
N GLU A 366 6.10 -5.41 0.38
CA GLU A 366 6.88 -4.63 1.36
C GLU A 366 6.03 -3.64 2.15
N ARG A 367 5.15 -2.89 1.48
CA ARG A 367 4.19 -1.98 2.15
C ARG A 367 3.26 -2.68 3.14
N VAL A 368 2.90 -3.94 2.91
CA VAL A 368 2.05 -4.73 3.82
C VAL A 368 2.86 -5.15 5.04
N PHE A 369 4.08 -5.65 4.83
CA PHE A 369 5.02 -5.98 5.90
C PHE A 369 5.30 -4.74 6.77
N LEU A 370 5.59 -3.60 6.14
CA LEU A 370 5.86 -2.34 6.81
C LEU A 370 4.66 -1.86 7.64
N SER A 371 3.43 -2.00 7.11
CA SER A 371 2.20 -1.66 7.84
C SER A 371 2.02 -2.50 9.11
N ALA A 372 2.44 -3.77 9.09
CA ALA A 372 2.37 -4.66 10.25
C ALA A 372 3.51 -4.43 11.26
N ILE A 373 4.73 -4.13 10.79
CA ILE A 373 5.89 -4.00 11.69
C ILE A 373 5.93 -2.65 12.43
N VAL A 374 5.42 -1.56 11.83
CA VAL A 374 5.39 -0.23 12.45
C VAL A 374 4.72 -0.22 13.84
N PRO A 375 3.48 -0.73 14.03
CA PRO A 375 2.87 -0.78 15.36
C PRO A 375 3.70 -1.63 16.33
N LEU A 376 4.32 -2.73 15.86
CA LEU A 376 5.19 -3.57 16.69
C LEU A 376 6.46 -2.83 17.14
N LEU A 377 7.13 -2.09 16.26
CA LEU A 377 8.30 -1.29 16.59
C LEU A 377 7.99 -0.17 17.58
N LEU A 378 6.81 0.44 17.46
CA LEU A 378 6.31 1.41 18.44
C LEU A 378 6.08 0.75 19.82
N ILE A 379 5.60 -0.48 19.87
CA ILE A 379 5.46 -1.21 21.14
C ILE A 379 6.85 -1.51 21.74
N ILE A 380 7.75 -2.06 20.91
CA ILE A 380 9.10 -2.46 21.32
C ILE A 380 9.86 -1.27 21.93
N ILE A 381 9.86 -0.09 21.29
CA ILE A 381 10.58 1.08 21.81
C ILE A 381 10.07 1.54 23.19
N LEU A 382 8.77 1.45 23.44
CA LEU A 382 8.22 1.76 24.77
C LEU A 382 8.78 0.79 25.82
N LEU A 383 8.86 -0.51 25.51
CA LEU A 383 9.41 -1.49 26.44
C LEU A 383 10.91 -1.27 26.70
N ILE A 384 11.70 -1.03 25.64
CA ILE A 384 13.14 -0.78 25.75
C ILE A 384 13.42 0.39 26.70
N THR A 385 12.69 1.50 26.53
CA THR A 385 13.08 2.80 27.10
C THR A 385 12.36 3.13 28.41
N SER A 386 11.16 2.60 28.62
CA SER A 386 10.30 3.00 29.75
C SER A 386 10.26 1.97 30.88
N TYR A 387 10.61 0.71 30.62
CA TYR A 387 10.42 -0.38 31.60
C TYR A 387 11.67 -1.16 31.94
N GLN A 388 12.72 -1.08 31.14
CA GLN A 388 14.00 -1.69 31.43
C GLN A 388 14.74 -0.99 32.56
N LYS A 389 15.24 -1.76 33.53
CA LYS A 389 16.11 -1.24 34.61
C LYS A 389 17.59 -1.57 34.40
N LYS A 390 17.90 -2.62 33.64
CA LYS A 390 19.29 -3.09 33.43
C LYS A 390 19.87 -2.45 32.17
N ILE A 391 20.97 -1.72 32.32
CA ILE A 391 21.62 -0.99 31.22
C ILE A 391 21.97 -1.92 30.05
N TRP A 392 22.55 -3.08 30.32
CA TRP A 392 22.95 -4.01 29.25
C TRP A 392 21.75 -4.46 28.39
N LYS A 393 20.57 -4.67 29.00
CA LYS A 393 19.35 -5.01 28.26
C LYS A 393 18.91 -3.87 27.35
N ILE A 394 19.01 -2.63 27.82
CA ILE A 394 18.72 -1.43 27.02
C ILE A 394 19.67 -1.39 25.82
N VAL A 395 20.98 -1.57 26.05
CA VAL A 395 21.99 -1.55 24.98
C VAL A 395 21.73 -2.65 23.95
N VAL A 396 21.62 -3.91 24.37
CA VAL A 396 21.41 -5.05 23.45
C VAL A 396 20.10 -4.90 22.68
N SER A 397 19.00 -4.54 23.35
CA SER A 397 17.72 -4.31 22.66
C SER A 397 17.81 -3.13 21.69
N SER A 398 18.54 -2.07 22.03
CA SER A 398 18.73 -0.92 21.14
C SER A 398 19.54 -1.29 19.90
N VAL A 399 20.57 -2.14 20.04
CA VAL A 399 21.35 -2.65 18.90
C VAL A 399 20.46 -3.47 17.96
N LEU A 400 19.69 -4.43 18.49
CA LEU A 400 18.75 -5.22 17.68
C LEU A 400 17.68 -4.34 17.00
N TYR A 401 17.21 -3.32 17.70
CA TYR A 401 16.28 -2.34 17.15
C TYR A 401 16.90 -1.53 16.02
N LEU A 402 18.14 -1.07 16.18
CA LEU A 402 18.88 -0.34 15.14
C LEU A 402 19.20 -1.22 13.93
N LEU A 403 19.50 -2.51 14.13
CA LEU A 403 19.64 -3.47 13.03
C LEU A 403 18.33 -3.65 12.26
N THR A 404 17.19 -3.66 12.96
CA THR A 404 15.86 -3.67 12.32
C THR A 404 15.60 -2.39 11.52
N LEU A 405 16.02 -1.23 12.01
CA LEU A 405 15.93 0.01 11.25
C LEU A 405 16.87 0.01 10.04
N HIS A 406 18.06 -0.58 10.18
CA HIS A 406 19.05 -0.68 9.12
C HIS A 406 18.53 -1.48 7.91
N THR A 407 17.79 -2.57 8.12
CA THR A 407 17.18 -3.33 7.01
C THR A 407 16.16 -2.49 6.26
N ILE A 408 15.33 -1.71 6.97
CA ILE A 408 14.36 -0.78 6.35
C ILE A 408 15.11 0.34 5.59
N ILE A 409 16.22 0.84 6.13
CA ILE A 409 17.04 1.87 5.46
C ILE A 409 17.61 1.32 4.15
N ILE A 410 18.19 0.11 4.13
CA ILE A 410 18.72 -0.51 2.91
C ILE A 410 17.63 -0.60 1.84
N GLN A 411 16.46 -1.16 2.19
CA GLN A 411 15.31 -1.27 1.28
C GLN A 411 14.88 0.11 0.75
N THR A 412 14.93 1.14 1.60
CA THR A 412 14.59 2.51 1.20
C THR A 412 15.61 3.12 0.25
N VAL A 413 16.91 2.86 0.45
CA VAL A 413 17.98 3.33 -0.43
C VAL A 413 17.87 2.67 -1.80
N ASP A 414 17.64 1.36 -1.84
CA ASP A 414 17.44 0.62 -3.09
C ASP A 414 16.22 1.14 -3.85
N MET A 415 15.10 1.33 -3.16
CA MET A 415 13.90 1.93 -3.74
C MET A 415 14.18 3.35 -4.24
N TYR A 416 14.93 4.18 -3.51
CA TYR A 416 15.25 5.54 -3.95
C TYR A 416 16.06 5.57 -5.25
N ALA A 417 17.03 4.67 -5.39
CA ALA A 417 17.82 4.53 -6.62
C ALA A 417 16.92 4.17 -7.81
N VAL A 418 16.04 3.16 -7.64
CA VAL A 418 15.08 2.74 -8.68
C VAL A 418 14.14 3.89 -9.04
N LYS A 419 13.55 4.56 -8.04
CA LYS A 419 12.57 5.64 -8.24
C LYS A 419 13.17 6.88 -8.89
N LYS A 420 14.46 7.15 -8.66
CA LYS A 420 15.19 8.22 -9.34
C LYS A 420 15.35 7.94 -10.83
N GLU A 421 15.65 6.70 -11.19
CA GLU A 421 15.78 6.29 -12.60
C GLU A 421 14.41 6.25 -13.30
N GLN A 422 13.40 5.68 -12.64
CA GLN A 422 12.02 5.66 -13.12
C GLN A 422 11.50 7.04 -13.51
N ARG A 423 11.84 8.09 -12.75
CA ARG A 423 11.47 9.47 -13.10
C ARG A 423 12.09 9.94 -14.43
N ARG A 424 13.37 9.65 -14.66
CA ARG A 424 14.05 10.01 -15.91
C ARG A 424 13.42 9.30 -17.10
N ILE A 425 13.05 8.03 -16.92
CA ILE A 425 12.39 7.23 -17.96
C ILE A 425 10.99 7.80 -18.21
N ALA A 426 10.19 8.06 -17.18
CA ALA A 426 8.84 8.61 -17.32
C ALA A 426 8.82 9.92 -18.12
N ASP A 427 9.76 10.84 -17.88
CA ASP A 427 9.88 12.08 -18.66
C ASP A 427 10.16 11.80 -20.16
N LYS A 428 11.00 10.81 -20.49
CA LYS A 428 11.23 10.37 -21.89
C LYS A 428 9.96 9.77 -22.49
N GLN A 429 9.26 8.91 -21.75
CA GLN A 429 8.04 8.24 -22.22
C GLN A 429 6.91 9.23 -22.50
N ILE A 430 6.75 10.26 -21.66
CA ILE A 430 5.80 11.36 -21.91
C ILE A 430 6.13 12.12 -23.19
N ASN A 431 7.40 12.48 -23.41
CA ASN A 431 7.82 13.15 -24.64
C ASN A 431 7.61 12.29 -25.90
N LEU A 432 7.71 10.96 -25.78
CA LEU A 432 7.44 10.05 -26.88
C LEU A 432 5.95 10.03 -27.23
N ILE A 433 5.07 9.95 -26.23
CA ILE A 433 3.61 9.94 -26.41
C ILE A 433 3.10 11.28 -26.93
N GLN A 434 3.70 12.41 -26.51
CA GLN A 434 3.33 13.74 -27.01
C GLN A 434 3.42 13.90 -28.54
N ARG A 435 4.14 13.01 -29.24
CA ARG A 435 4.23 13.00 -30.70
C ARG A 435 2.98 12.42 -31.37
N PHE A 436 2.09 11.78 -30.62
CA PHE A 436 0.93 11.04 -31.10
C PHE A 436 -0.37 11.55 -30.48
N THR A 437 -0.70 12.82 -30.71
CA THR A 437 -1.81 13.52 -30.02
C THR A 437 -3.22 13.05 -30.38
N ASP A 438 -3.36 12.20 -31.40
CA ASP A 438 -4.66 11.81 -31.97
C ASP A 438 -5.00 10.32 -31.76
N CYS A 439 -4.13 9.56 -31.08
CA CYS A 439 -4.34 8.13 -30.85
C CYS A 439 -4.33 7.82 -29.35
N ASP A 440 -5.37 7.12 -28.88
CA ASP A 440 -5.37 6.54 -27.55
C ASP A 440 -4.27 5.50 -27.41
N PHE A 441 -3.75 5.32 -26.20
CA PHE A 441 -2.68 4.38 -25.95
C PHE A 441 -2.96 3.49 -24.74
N THR A 442 -2.40 2.28 -24.74
CA THR A 442 -2.44 1.37 -23.59
C THR A 442 -1.03 0.91 -23.23
N PRO A 443 -0.67 0.91 -21.94
CA PRO A 443 0.59 0.34 -21.49
C PRO A 443 0.49 -1.19 -21.40
N LEU A 444 1.45 -1.89 -22.01
CA LEU A 444 1.62 -3.32 -21.86
C LEU A 444 2.28 -3.62 -20.51
N GLY A 445 1.51 -4.14 -19.55
CA GLY A 445 2.00 -4.41 -18.20
C GLY A 445 2.57 -3.17 -17.52
N ALA A 446 3.82 -3.26 -17.06
CA ALA A 446 4.56 -2.14 -16.45
C ALA A 446 5.37 -1.31 -17.48
N GLY A 447 5.05 -1.41 -18.78
CA GLY A 447 5.78 -0.74 -19.85
C GLY A 447 5.78 0.79 -19.74
N PHE A 448 4.75 1.38 -19.11
CA PHE A 448 4.66 2.82 -18.86
C PHE A 448 4.79 3.12 -17.37
N ILE A 449 5.81 3.89 -17.02
CA ILE A 449 6.25 4.14 -15.63
C ILE A 449 5.53 5.36 -15.07
N LEU A 450 4.23 5.20 -14.79
CA LEU A 450 3.38 6.26 -14.26
C LEU A 450 3.89 6.78 -12.92
N GLU A 451 4.38 5.88 -12.08
CA GLU A 451 4.82 6.18 -10.73
C GLU A 451 6.14 6.97 -10.66
N GLY A 452 6.83 7.08 -11.81
CA GLY A 452 7.98 7.96 -12.00
C GLY A 452 7.60 9.43 -12.17
N LEU A 453 6.35 9.74 -12.52
CA LEU A 453 5.87 11.11 -12.73
C LEU A 453 5.90 11.91 -11.43
N ASN A 454 6.04 13.24 -11.57
CA ASN A 454 5.94 14.14 -10.43
C ASN A 454 4.53 14.07 -9.81
N PRO A 455 4.38 13.66 -8.54
CA PRO A 455 3.06 13.52 -7.88
C PRO A 455 2.24 14.81 -7.80
N PHE A 456 2.85 15.97 -8.03
CA PHE A 456 2.20 17.28 -8.05
C PHE A 456 1.89 17.81 -9.47
N GLY A 457 2.13 17.02 -10.52
CA GLY A 457 1.91 17.44 -11.91
C GLY A 457 1.17 16.43 -12.80
N VAL A 458 0.70 15.31 -12.24
CA VAL A 458 0.06 14.22 -13.00
C VAL A 458 -1.16 14.73 -13.79
N THR A 459 -2.06 15.43 -13.12
CA THR A 459 -3.30 15.98 -13.72
C THR A 459 -2.98 16.94 -14.85
N SER A 460 -2.00 17.84 -14.67
CA SER A 460 -1.59 18.77 -15.73
C SER A 460 -0.97 18.05 -16.94
N ILE A 461 -0.14 17.03 -16.69
CA ILE A 461 0.50 16.26 -17.75
C ILE A 461 -0.56 15.56 -18.60
N PHE A 462 -1.45 14.78 -17.99
CA PHE A 462 -2.45 14.02 -18.74
C PHE A 462 -3.52 14.90 -19.41
N LYS A 463 -3.87 16.04 -18.81
CA LYS A 463 -4.73 17.02 -19.49
C LYS A 463 -4.05 17.67 -20.71
N SER A 464 -2.73 17.83 -20.69
CA SER A 464 -1.97 18.39 -21.81
C SER A 464 -1.75 17.40 -22.96
N LEU A 465 -1.74 16.10 -22.67
CA LEU A 465 -1.51 15.05 -23.66
C LEU A 465 -2.65 14.92 -24.68
N ASN A 466 -3.88 15.32 -24.32
CA ASN A 466 -5.10 15.22 -25.14
C ASN A 466 -5.39 13.81 -25.70
N VAL A 467 -4.77 12.77 -25.15
CA VAL A 467 -4.99 11.35 -25.49
C VAL A 467 -5.43 10.57 -24.26
N LYS A 468 -6.27 9.55 -24.46
CA LYS A 468 -6.72 8.70 -23.35
C LYS A 468 -5.74 7.54 -23.15
N MET A 469 -5.26 7.40 -21.92
CA MET A 469 -4.57 6.18 -21.49
C MET A 469 -5.60 5.12 -21.10
N ILE A 470 -5.57 3.98 -21.76
CA ILE A 470 -6.42 2.82 -21.47
C ILE A 470 -5.67 1.93 -20.48
N GLY A 471 -6.08 1.96 -19.21
CA GLY A 471 -5.44 1.16 -18.18
C GLY A 471 -5.83 -0.31 -18.28
N ASN A 472 -4.87 -1.21 -18.03
CA ASN A 472 -5.11 -2.64 -17.92
C ASN A 472 -5.10 -3.11 -16.44
N GLY A 473 -5.10 -4.43 -16.21
CA GLY A 473 -5.02 -5.02 -14.89
C GLY A 473 -6.28 -4.81 -14.06
N TRP A 474 -6.21 -3.98 -13.02
CA TRP A 474 -7.41 -3.65 -12.23
C TRP A 474 -8.34 -2.67 -12.92
N MET A 475 -7.89 -2.04 -14.01
CA MET A 475 -8.72 -1.18 -14.87
C MET A 475 -9.44 -1.97 -15.96
N THR A 476 -9.15 -3.27 -16.13
CA THR A 476 -9.92 -4.14 -17.03
C THR A 476 -11.38 -4.20 -16.58
N GLN A 477 -12.33 -4.08 -17.52
CA GLN A 477 -13.78 -4.01 -17.27
C GLN A 477 -14.25 -2.82 -16.43
N ILE A 478 -13.41 -1.82 -16.14
CA ILE A 478 -13.87 -0.62 -15.41
C ILE A 478 -14.86 0.16 -16.29
N PRO A 479 -15.99 0.67 -15.76
CA PRO A 479 -16.97 1.40 -16.57
C PRO A 479 -16.37 2.61 -17.32
N LEU A 480 -15.30 3.21 -16.78
CA LEU A 480 -14.59 4.34 -17.39
C LEU A 480 -13.89 3.98 -18.72
N ASN A 481 -13.67 2.70 -19.02
CA ASN A 481 -13.02 2.22 -20.24
C ASN A 481 -13.99 1.72 -21.31
N ARG A 482 -15.28 1.64 -20.98
CA ARG A 482 -16.30 1.08 -21.88
C ARG A 482 -16.38 1.85 -23.20
N GLY A 483 -16.48 1.11 -24.31
CA GLY A 483 -16.51 1.67 -25.66
C GLY A 483 -15.14 2.09 -26.20
N VAL A 484 -14.13 2.22 -25.34
CA VAL A 484 -12.74 2.50 -25.76
C VAL A 484 -12.01 1.18 -26.01
N MET A 485 -11.98 0.29 -25.03
CA MET A 485 -11.39 -1.04 -25.15
C MET A 485 -12.27 -2.06 -24.43
N ASP A 486 -13.07 -2.78 -25.20
CA ASP A 486 -14.01 -3.80 -24.74
C ASP A 486 -13.47 -5.22 -24.99
N SER A 487 -12.53 -5.41 -25.92
CA SER A 487 -11.90 -6.70 -26.24
C SER A 487 -10.49 -6.55 -26.83
N HIS A 488 -9.72 -7.64 -26.97
CA HIS A 488 -8.47 -7.58 -27.74
C HIS A 488 -8.70 -7.38 -29.25
N LEU A 489 -9.91 -7.58 -29.76
CA LEU A 489 -10.26 -7.25 -31.15
C LEU A 489 -10.08 -5.74 -31.42
N ASP A 490 -10.32 -4.90 -30.42
CA ASP A 490 -10.15 -3.45 -30.51
C ASP A 490 -8.70 -3.03 -30.78
N PHE A 491 -7.70 -3.86 -30.45
CA PHE A 491 -6.31 -3.59 -30.84
C PHE A 491 -6.10 -3.58 -32.35
N VAL A 492 -6.98 -4.23 -33.10
CA VAL A 492 -6.93 -4.32 -34.56
C VAL A 492 -7.92 -3.36 -35.21
N GLU A 493 -9.09 -3.18 -34.60
CA GLU A 493 -10.19 -2.40 -35.19
C GLU A 493 -10.11 -0.90 -34.87
N LYS A 494 -9.44 -0.52 -33.77
CA LYS A 494 -9.31 0.87 -33.33
C LYS A 494 -7.85 1.33 -33.42
N PRO A 495 -7.60 2.65 -33.59
CA PRO A 495 -6.24 3.21 -33.62
C PRO A 495 -5.64 3.30 -32.21
N ILE A 496 -5.47 2.16 -31.53
CA ILE A 496 -4.89 2.08 -30.18
C ILE A 496 -3.40 1.78 -30.28
N LEU A 497 -2.59 2.66 -29.70
CA LEU A 497 -1.14 2.47 -29.59
C LEU A 497 -0.81 1.59 -28.38
N ILE A 498 0.00 0.56 -28.58
CA ILE A 498 0.50 -0.27 -27.49
C ILE A 498 1.87 0.25 -27.09
N PHE A 499 1.97 0.77 -25.87
CA PHE A 499 3.21 1.25 -25.28
C PHE A 499 3.87 0.11 -24.48
N MET A 500 5.09 -0.28 -24.84
CA MET A 500 5.79 -1.37 -24.16
C MET A 500 7.27 -1.07 -23.92
N ALA A 501 7.84 -1.73 -22.91
CA ALA A 501 9.30 -1.76 -22.72
C ALA A 501 9.92 -2.78 -23.67
N LYS A 502 11.10 -2.46 -24.24
CA LYS A 502 11.87 -3.37 -25.09
C LYS A 502 12.11 -4.72 -24.39
N GLY A 503 11.90 -5.82 -25.11
CA GLY A 503 11.97 -7.19 -24.56
C GLY A 503 10.65 -7.74 -24.01
N SER A 504 9.55 -6.99 -24.10
CA SER A 504 8.20 -7.48 -23.77
C SER A 504 7.54 -8.28 -24.90
N ASP A 505 8.30 -8.62 -25.96
CA ASP A 505 7.82 -9.29 -27.18
C ASP A 505 7.02 -10.58 -26.91
N PRO A 506 7.40 -11.44 -25.94
CA PRO A 506 6.63 -12.66 -25.68
C PRO A 506 5.16 -12.40 -25.32
N VAL A 507 4.87 -11.31 -24.62
CA VAL A 507 3.49 -10.95 -24.25
C VAL A 507 2.72 -10.50 -25.48
N LEU A 508 3.37 -9.75 -26.37
CA LEU A 508 2.75 -9.28 -27.61
C LEU A 508 2.42 -10.44 -28.56
N TYR A 509 3.33 -11.41 -28.71
CA TYR A 509 3.05 -12.62 -29.47
C TYR A 509 1.91 -13.45 -28.88
N ASN A 510 1.78 -13.50 -27.55
CA ASN A 510 0.62 -14.13 -26.90
C ASN A 510 -0.67 -13.40 -27.27
N ILE A 511 -0.69 -12.07 -27.28
CA ILE A 511 -1.87 -11.29 -27.70
C ILE A 511 -2.23 -11.59 -29.15
N GLN A 512 -1.27 -11.61 -30.08
CA GLN A 512 -1.53 -11.97 -31.48
C GLN A 512 -2.08 -13.39 -31.62
N HIS A 513 -1.53 -14.35 -30.86
CA HIS A 513 -2.03 -15.72 -30.83
C HIS A 513 -3.49 -15.76 -30.36
N CYS A 514 -3.81 -15.09 -29.26
CA CYS A 514 -5.17 -14.98 -28.73
C CYS A 514 -6.11 -14.32 -29.75
N ILE A 515 -5.68 -13.26 -30.44
CA ILE A 515 -6.50 -12.62 -31.48
C ILE A 515 -6.80 -13.59 -32.63
N LYS A 516 -5.77 -14.30 -33.12
CA LYS A 516 -5.94 -15.31 -34.17
C LYS A 516 -6.87 -16.44 -33.71
N LYS A 517 -6.70 -16.93 -32.49
CA LYS A 517 -7.49 -18.05 -31.97
C LYS A 517 -8.95 -17.69 -31.68
N ASN A 518 -9.18 -16.55 -31.03
CA ASN A 518 -10.49 -16.17 -30.51
C ASN A 518 -11.33 -15.41 -31.55
N TYR A 519 -10.69 -14.64 -32.44
CA TYR A 519 -11.37 -13.81 -33.45
C TYR A 519 -11.11 -14.23 -34.89
N GLN A 520 -10.28 -15.26 -35.15
CA GLN A 520 -9.95 -15.74 -36.50
C GLN A 520 -9.32 -14.67 -37.40
N ILE A 521 -8.56 -13.74 -36.82
CA ILE A 521 -7.88 -12.65 -37.54
C ILE A 521 -6.38 -12.87 -37.52
N GLU A 522 -5.76 -12.94 -38.70
CA GLU A 522 -4.30 -12.84 -38.79
C GLU A 522 -3.86 -11.39 -38.63
N THR A 523 -2.81 -11.18 -37.84
CA THR A 523 -2.29 -9.84 -37.51
C THR A 523 -0.81 -9.70 -37.82
N THR A 524 -0.38 -8.49 -38.14
CA THR A 524 1.02 -8.07 -38.22
C THR A 524 1.31 -7.00 -37.17
N LEU A 525 2.55 -6.94 -36.69
CA LEU A 525 3.02 -5.92 -35.77
C LEU A 525 3.76 -4.84 -36.55
N GLU A 526 3.49 -3.59 -36.25
CA GLU A 526 4.20 -2.45 -36.82
C GLU A 526 4.71 -1.54 -35.70
N VAL A 527 6.03 -1.37 -35.64
CA VAL A 527 6.67 -0.42 -34.72
C VAL A 527 6.54 0.97 -35.33
N ILE A 528 5.81 1.86 -34.65
CA ILE A 528 5.55 3.23 -35.12
C ILE A 528 6.58 4.21 -34.56
N ALA A 529 7.02 3.97 -33.33
CA ALA A 529 8.11 4.72 -32.72
C ALA A 529 8.84 3.86 -31.71
N GLU A 530 10.11 4.17 -31.51
CA GLU A 530 10.94 3.54 -30.49
C GLU A 530 11.94 4.55 -29.93
N ASP A 531 12.39 4.27 -28.71
CA ASP A 531 13.59 4.86 -28.15
C ASP A 531 14.54 3.75 -27.63
N GLU A 532 15.50 4.10 -26.79
CA GLU A 532 16.46 3.13 -26.24
C GLU A 532 15.81 2.04 -25.37
N LEU A 533 14.65 2.32 -24.75
CA LEU A 533 14.05 1.49 -23.71
C LEU A 533 12.58 1.11 -23.99
N SER A 534 11.89 1.85 -24.83
CA SER A 534 10.45 1.73 -25.08
C SER A 534 10.14 1.64 -26.57
N GLU A 535 9.05 0.96 -26.88
CA GLU A 535 8.49 0.81 -28.22
C GLU A 535 7.00 1.13 -28.20
N ILE A 536 6.53 1.74 -29.28
CA ILE A 536 5.13 1.98 -29.56
C ILE A 536 4.75 1.17 -30.79
N ILE A 537 3.83 0.24 -30.60
CA ILE A 537 3.45 -0.77 -31.59
C ILE A 537 1.96 -0.66 -31.88
N VAL A 538 1.60 -0.94 -33.13
CA VAL A 538 0.21 -1.19 -33.53
C VAL A 538 0.06 -2.59 -34.08
N ILE A 539 -1.05 -3.24 -33.73
CA ILE A 539 -1.44 -4.54 -34.26
C ILE A 539 -2.37 -4.27 -35.45
N LYS A 540 -1.93 -4.60 -36.67
CA LYS A 540 -2.74 -4.43 -37.88
C LYS A 540 -3.30 -5.76 -38.34
N LYS A 541 -4.47 -5.72 -38.96
CA LYS A 541 -5.01 -6.87 -39.69
C LYS A 541 -4.10 -7.15 -40.88
N LYS A 542 -3.68 -8.40 -41.03
CA LYS A 542 -2.91 -8.85 -42.19
C LYS A 542 -3.85 -8.91 -43.39
N THR A 543 -3.73 -7.95 -44.28
CA THR A 543 -4.40 -7.99 -45.59
C THR A 543 -3.70 -9.04 -46.45
N ILE A 544 -4.49 -9.98 -47.00
CA ILE A 544 -4.00 -11.03 -47.92
C ILE A 544 -3.83 -10.44 -49.31
#